data_AF-A0A2U1LJZ1-F1
#
_entry.id   AF-A0A2U1LJZ1-F1
#
_cell.length_a   1.000
_cell.length_b   1.000
_cell.length_c   1.000
_cell.angle_alpha   90.00
_cell.angle_beta   90.00
_cell.angle_gamma   90.00
#
_symmetry.space_group_name_H-M   'P 1'
#
loop_
_entity.id
_entity.type
_entity.pdbx_description
1 polymer ?
#
loop_
_entity_poly.entity_id
_entity_poly.type
_entity_poly.pdbx_seq_one_letter_code
_entity_poly.pdbx_strand_id
1 'polypeptide(L)'
;MLERGIVPDETIYVVLLKGLCQNNELETALEVFKKCFERDAEIAQTILGKFIRYLCKEGQFIAASNLVLDYTSTIGNSESSMILLELLVDAGEVPVAIEHVKKVGEISPPMLHELHAEFLSSLSSSSKQRPMLEFIQVIESLQRNL
;
A
#
# COMPACT_ATOMS: atom_id res chain seq x y z
N MET A 1 -10.34 -6.08 23.85
CA MET A 1 -9.31 -7.12 23.59
C MET A 1 -7.92 -6.51 23.74
N LEU A 2 -7.57 -5.52 22.92
CA LEU A 2 -6.33 -4.73 23.05
C LEU A 2 -6.21 -4.06 24.43
N GLU A 3 -7.28 -3.41 24.90
CA GLU A 3 -7.32 -2.74 26.22
C GLU A 3 -7.30 -3.69 27.42
N ARG A 4 -7.54 -5.00 27.19
CA ARG A 4 -7.55 -6.02 28.25
C ARG A 4 -6.21 -6.77 28.34
N GLY A 5 -5.18 -6.33 27.61
CA GLY A 5 -3.86 -6.97 27.58
C GLY A 5 -3.81 -8.30 26.84
N ILE A 6 -4.89 -8.71 26.16
CA ILE A 6 -4.90 -9.91 25.32
C ILE A 6 -4.13 -9.59 24.06
N VAL A 7 -3.09 -10.37 23.80
CA VAL A 7 -2.23 -10.32 22.61
C VAL A 7 -2.98 -10.93 21.43
N PRO A 8 -3.39 -10.13 20.42
CA PRO A 8 -3.87 -10.70 19.18
C PRO A 8 -2.68 -11.28 18.41
N ASP A 9 -2.88 -12.44 17.80
CA ASP A 9 -1.99 -12.95 16.77
C ASP A 9 -2.34 -12.34 15.40
N GLU A 10 -1.56 -12.69 14.37
CA GLU A 10 -1.77 -12.21 13.00
C GLU A 10 -3.21 -12.44 12.52
N THR A 11 -3.78 -13.61 12.81
CA THR A 11 -5.13 -14.00 12.36
C THR A 11 -6.17 -13.08 12.97
N ILE A 12 -6.06 -12.77 14.26
CA ILE A 12 -7.02 -11.90 14.94
C ILE A 12 -6.97 -10.48 14.37
N TYR A 13 -5.77 -9.92 14.12
CA TYR A 13 -5.66 -8.60 13.49
C TYR A 13 -6.28 -8.58 12.10
N VAL A 14 -6.03 -9.59 11.27
CA VAL A 14 -6.61 -9.72 9.93
C VAL A 14 -8.14 -9.73 9.98
N VAL A 15 -8.73 -10.50 10.90
CA VAL A 15 -10.20 -10.57 11.07
C VAL A 15 -10.76 -9.23 11.53
N LEU A 16 -10.11 -8.57 12.49
CA LEU A 16 -10.54 -7.25 12.97
C LEU A 16 -10.50 -6.20 11.86
N LEU A 17 -9.36 -6.06 11.18
CA LEU A 17 -9.18 -5.07 10.12
C LEU A 17 -10.18 -5.28 8.99
N LYS A 18 -10.39 -6.53 8.58
CA LYS A 18 -11.41 -6.86 7.59
C LYS A 18 -12.81 -6.41 8.04
N GLY A 19 -13.21 -6.78 9.25
CA GLY A 19 -14.54 -6.43 9.79
C GLY A 19 -14.75 -4.92 9.92
N LEU A 20 -13.74 -4.21 10.41
CA LEU A 20 -13.78 -2.75 10.55
C LEU A 20 -13.88 -2.05 9.18
N CYS A 21 -13.11 -2.50 8.17
CA CYS A 21 -13.26 -1.99 6.81
C CYS A 21 -14.68 -2.21 6.26
N GLN A 22 -15.22 -3.42 6.42
CA GLN A 22 -16.56 -3.78 5.94
C GLN A 22 -17.68 -2.98 6.63
N ASN A 23 -17.46 -2.56 7.87
CA ASN A 23 -18.38 -1.68 8.61
C ASN A 23 -18.14 -0.19 8.34
N ASN A 24 -17.19 0.15 7.46
CA ASN A 24 -16.76 1.53 7.19
C ASN A 24 -16.24 2.27 8.44
N GLU A 25 -15.64 1.54 9.39
CA GLU A 25 -15.01 2.07 10.61
C GLU A 25 -13.52 2.34 10.37
N LEU A 26 -13.22 3.22 9.39
CA LEU A 26 -11.88 3.44 8.86
C LEU A 26 -10.88 3.90 9.92
N GLU A 27 -11.24 4.89 10.73
CA GLU A 27 -10.36 5.46 11.76
C GLU A 27 -9.96 4.40 12.79
N THR A 28 -10.92 3.56 13.18
CA THR A 28 -10.68 2.45 14.10
C THR A 28 -9.78 1.39 13.47
N ALA A 29 -9.96 1.08 12.18
CA ALA A 29 -9.10 0.14 11.46
C ALA A 29 -7.64 0.63 11.41
N LEU A 30 -7.43 1.91 11.09
CA LEU A 30 -6.09 2.51 11.06
C LEU A 30 -5.43 2.50 12.45
N GLU A 31 -6.18 2.82 13.51
CA GLU A 31 -5.69 2.77 14.89
C GLU A 31 -5.32 1.34 15.33
N VAL A 32 -6.10 0.33 14.90
CA VAL A 32 -5.77 -1.08 15.16
C VAL A 32 -4.49 -1.49 14.44
N PHE A 33 -4.31 -1.10 13.18
CA PHE A 33 -3.07 -1.40 12.45
C PHE A 33 -1.86 -0.71 13.06
N LYS A 34 -2.01 0.56 13.47
CA LYS A 34 -0.96 1.30 14.17
C LYS A 34 -0.53 0.59 15.47
N LYS A 35 -1.49 0.12 16.27
CA LYS A 35 -1.20 -0.69 17.47
C LYS A 35 -0.53 -2.02 17.16
N CYS A 36 -0.85 -2.64 16.02
CA CYS A 36 -0.15 -3.82 15.54
C CYS A 36 1.33 -3.48 15.29
N PHE A 37 1.59 -2.42 14.53
CA PHE A 37 2.95 -1.96 14.20
C PHE A 37 3.79 -1.58 15.43
N GLU A 38 3.24 -0.77 16.34
CA GLU A 38 3.93 -0.34 17.56
C GLU A 38 4.34 -1.51 18.47
N ARG A 39 3.65 -2.64 18.32
CA ARG A 39 3.81 -3.82 19.15
C ARG A 39 4.70 -4.87 18.49
N ASP A 40 4.52 -5.11 17.20
CA ASP A 40 5.24 -6.11 16.42
C ASP A 40 5.29 -5.70 14.93
N ALA A 41 6.44 -5.16 14.53
CA ALA A 41 6.66 -4.70 13.16
C ALA A 41 6.70 -5.84 12.14
N GLU A 42 7.11 -7.05 12.55
CA GLU A 42 7.17 -8.22 11.67
C GLU A 42 5.75 -8.69 11.34
N ILE A 43 4.89 -8.80 12.34
CA ILE A 43 3.46 -9.08 12.13
C ILE A 43 2.79 -7.97 11.32
N ALA A 44 3.08 -6.70 11.61
CA ALA A 44 2.49 -5.59 10.87
C ALA A 44 2.88 -5.62 9.38
N GLN A 45 4.11 -6.00 9.06
CA GLN A 45 4.56 -6.16 7.67
C GLN A 45 3.77 -7.26 6.93
N THR A 46 3.52 -8.41 7.55
CA THR A 46 2.73 -9.49 6.92
C THR A 46 1.25 -9.13 6.74
N ILE A 47 0.73 -8.27 7.59
CA ILE A 47 -0.68 -7.82 7.55
C ILE A 47 -0.89 -6.66 6.59
N LEU A 48 0.10 -5.79 6.38
CA LEU A 48 -0.01 -4.56 5.59
C LEU A 48 -0.63 -4.82 4.21
N GLY A 49 -0.13 -5.81 3.47
CA GLY A 49 -0.66 -6.20 2.16
C GLY A 49 -2.13 -6.64 2.20
N LYS A 50 -2.58 -7.31 3.27
CA LYS A 50 -3.98 -7.73 3.46
C LYS A 50 -4.85 -6.51 3.76
N PHE A 51 -4.37 -5.60 4.60
CA PHE A 51 -5.11 -4.41 4.99
C PHE A 51 -5.32 -3.46 3.81
N ILE A 52 -4.29 -3.26 2.97
CA ILE A 52 -4.40 -2.51 1.70
C ILE A 52 -5.52 -3.09 0.84
N ARG A 53 -5.55 -4.43 0.66
CA ARG A 53 -6.61 -5.11 -0.12
C ARG A 53 -8.00 -4.87 0.46
N TYR A 54 -8.15 -4.87 1.78
CA TYR A 54 -9.43 -4.57 2.42
C TYR A 54 -9.87 -3.13 2.19
N LEU A 55 -8.97 -2.15 2.36
CA LEU A 55 -9.28 -0.75 2.09
C LEU A 55 -9.68 -0.51 0.64
N CYS A 56 -8.89 -1.00 -0.33
CA CYS A 56 -9.20 -0.85 -1.75
C CYS A 56 -10.51 -1.52 -2.14
N LYS A 57 -10.83 -2.68 -1.56
CA LYS A 57 -12.10 -3.38 -1.83
C LYS A 57 -13.32 -2.56 -1.41
N GLU A 58 -13.22 -1.84 -0.31
CA GLU A 58 -14.29 -0.95 0.18
C GLU A 58 -14.20 0.46 -0.43
N GLY A 59 -13.36 0.67 -1.46
CA GLY A 59 -13.22 1.95 -2.17
C GLY A 59 -12.38 3.02 -1.43
N GLN A 60 -11.72 2.65 -0.32
CA GLN A 60 -10.92 3.54 0.51
C GLN A 60 -9.51 3.75 -0.07
N PHE A 61 -9.41 4.16 -1.33
CA PHE A 61 -8.17 4.26 -2.11
C PHE A 61 -7.17 5.27 -1.55
N ILE A 62 -7.66 6.46 -1.16
CA ILE A 62 -6.81 7.50 -0.58
C ILE A 62 -6.25 7.06 0.78
N ALA A 63 -7.07 6.40 1.60
CA ALA A 63 -6.62 5.87 2.88
C ALA A 63 -5.58 4.75 2.70
N ALA A 64 -5.78 3.85 1.73
CA ALA A 64 -4.81 2.82 1.38
C ALA A 64 -3.48 3.42 0.90
N SER A 65 -3.53 4.47 0.08
CA SER A 65 -2.36 5.21 -0.37
C SER A 65 -1.60 5.86 0.78
N ASN A 66 -2.30 6.60 1.65
CA ASN A 66 -1.67 7.23 2.82
C ASN A 66 -1.07 6.19 3.77
N LEU A 67 -1.77 5.07 4.01
CA LEU A 67 -1.26 3.98 4.83
C LEU A 67 0.08 3.47 4.28
N VAL A 68 0.19 3.16 2.98
CA VAL A 68 1.45 2.70 2.40
C VAL A 68 2.54 3.76 2.55
N LEU A 69 2.22 5.03 2.32
CA LEU A 69 3.17 6.15 2.44
C LEU A 69 3.69 6.32 3.87
N ASP A 70 2.80 6.30 4.86
CA ASP A 70 3.13 6.41 6.29
C ASP A 70 4.13 5.34 6.73
N TYR A 71 4.06 4.16 6.11
CA TYR A 71 4.94 3.04 6.42
C TYR A 71 6.10 2.87 5.43
N THR A 72 6.18 3.64 4.33
CA THR A 72 7.21 3.51 3.29
C THR A 72 8.64 3.67 3.83
N SER A 73 8.84 4.49 4.85
CA SER A 73 10.17 4.68 5.48
C SER A 73 10.47 3.70 6.62
N THR A 74 9.55 2.77 6.94
CA THR A 74 9.69 1.83 8.07
C THR A 74 9.56 0.37 7.63
N ILE A 75 8.34 -0.15 7.52
CA ILE A 75 8.05 -1.55 7.12
C ILE A 75 7.57 -1.68 5.67
N GLY A 76 7.18 -0.57 5.05
CA GLY A 76 6.73 -0.52 3.67
C GLY A 76 7.87 -0.90 2.73
N ASN A 77 7.58 -1.81 1.82
CA ASN A 77 8.50 -2.33 0.81
C ASN A 77 7.90 -2.13 -0.60
N SER A 78 8.67 -2.45 -1.63
CA SER A 78 8.22 -2.38 -3.02
C SER A 78 6.92 -3.17 -3.23
N GLU A 79 6.83 -4.35 -2.62
CA GLU A 79 5.66 -5.24 -2.69
C GLU A 79 4.36 -4.56 -2.23
N SER A 80 4.37 -3.86 -1.09
CA SER A 80 3.16 -3.19 -0.56
C SER A 80 2.67 -2.08 -1.50
N SER A 81 3.60 -1.31 -2.06
CA SER A 81 3.32 -0.28 -3.06
C SER A 81 2.81 -0.90 -4.36
N MET A 82 3.42 -1.99 -4.83
CA MET A 82 2.96 -2.73 -6.02
C MET A 82 1.54 -3.27 -5.88
N ILE A 83 1.21 -3.86 -4.71
CA ILE A 83 -0.15 -4.34 -4.42
C ILE A 83 -1.16 -3.19 -4.54
N LEU A 84 -0.86 -2.03 -3.94
CA LEU A 84 -1.73 -0.87 -4.03
C LEU A 84 -1.87 -0.38 -5.48
N LEU A 85 -0.76 -0.26 -6.21
CA LEU A 85 -0.75 0.24 -7.58
C LEU A 85 -1.53 -0.67 -8.53
N GLU A 86 -1.39 -1.99 -8.40
CA GLU A 86 -2.19 -2.96 -9.16
C GLU A 86 -3.69 -2.79 -8.86
N LEU A 87 -4.07 -2.68 -7.59
CA LEU A 87 -5.47 -2.52 -7.18
C LEU A 87 -6.08 -1.20 -7.67
N LEU A 88 -5.33 -0.10 -7.62
CA LEU A 88 -5.78 1.21 -8.11
C LEU A 88 -5.97 1.19 -9.62
N VAL A 89 -5.05 0.57 -10.37
CA VAL A 89 -5.19 0.40 -11.82
C VAL A 89 -6.42 -0.43 -12.16
N ASP A 90 -6.62 -1.55 -11.46
CA ASP A 90 -7.76 -2.42 -11.70
C ASP A 90 -9.09 -1.76 -11.35
N ALA A 91 -9.09 -0.82 -10.38
CA ALA A 91 -10.25 0.01 -10.05
C ALA A 91 -10.44 1.22 -11.00
N GLY A 92 -9.48 1.52 -11.87
CA GLY A 92 -9.50 2.71 -12.74
C GLY A 92 -9.06 4.02 -12.04
N GLU A 93 -8.56 3.93 -10.82
CA GLU A 93 -8.09 5.05 -9.99
C GLU A 93 -6.66 5.47 -10.34
N VAL A 94 -6.40 5.63 -11.64
CA VAL A 94 -5.09 6.01 -12.20
C VAL A 94 -4.55 7.32 -11.61
N PRO A 95 -5.35 8.38 -11.38
CA PRO A 95 -4.85 9.61 -10.76
C PRO A 95 -4.28 9.39 -9.36
N VAL A 96 -4.92 8.54 -8.55
CA VAL A 96 -4.45 8.21 -7.21
C VAL A 96 -3.15 7.41 -7.27
N ALA A 97 -3.04 6.49 -8.22
CA ALA A 97 -1.84 5.69 -8.41
C ALA A 97 -0.63 6.54 -8.85
N ILE A 98 -0.82 7.48 -9.79
CA ILE A 98 0.23 8.42 -10.21
C ILE A 98 0.69 9.27 -9.03
N GLU A 99 -0.26 9.82 -8.26
CA GLU A 99 0.06 10.63 -7.09
C GLU A 99 0.81 9.82 -6.02
N HIS A 100 0.43 8.56 -5.82
CA HIS A 100 1.14 7.66 -4.91
C HIS A 100 2.61 7.47 -5.32
N VAL A 101 2.88 7.17 -6.60
CA VAL A 101 4.25 7.00 -7.12
C VAL A 101 5.09 8.26 -6.92
N LYS A 102 4.51 9.45 -7.14
CA LYS A 102 5.19 10.73 -6.90
C LYS A 102 5.63 10.86 -5.45
N LYS A 103 4.70 10.65 -4.51
CA LYS A 103 4.98 10.74 -3.07
C LYS A 103 5.98 9.68 -2.61
N VAL A 104 5.94 8.46 -3.15
CA VAL A 104 6.98 7.46 -2.90
C VAL A 104 8.35 7.97 -3.35
N GLY A 105 8.43 8.64 -4.49
CA GLY A 105 9.67 9.27 -4.98
C GLY A 105 10.21 10.37 -4.06
N GLU A 106 9.33 11.18 -3.48
CA GLU A 106 9.70 12.22 -2.51
C GLU A 106 10.16 11.63 -1.18
N ILE A 107 9.50 10.57 -0.70
CA ILE A 107 9.77 9.93 0.59
C ILE A 107 10.99 9.00 0.53
N SER A 108 11.12 8.22 -0.55
CA SER A 108 12.14 7.20 -0.72
C SER A 108 12.52 7.03 -2.20
N PRO A 109 13.48 7.82 -2.71
CA PRO A 109 14.03 7.64 -4.06
C PRO A 109 14.53 6.22 -4.35
N PRO A 110 15.18 5.48 -3.42
CA PRO A 110 15.57 4.10 -3.66
C PRO A 110 14.36 3.19 -3.96
N MET A 111 13.27 3.34 -3.20
CA MET A 111 12.02 2.58 -3.42
C MET A 111 11.43 2.89 -4.81
N LEU A 112 11.49 4.16 -5.25
CA LEU A 112 11.04 4.54 -6.58
C LEU A 112 11.83 3.82 -7.69
N HIS A 113 13.14 3.64 -7.51
CA HIS A 113 13.97 2.89 -8.44
C HIS A 113 13.63 1.39 -8.46
N GLU A 114 13.34 0.79 -7.30
CA GLU A 114 12.89 -0.61 -7.20
C GLU A 114 11.55 -0.81 -7.92
N LEU A 115 10.58 0.07 -7.67
CA LEU A 115 9.29 0.05 -8.35
C LEU A 115 9.45 0.19 -9.87
N HIS A 116 10.34 1.06 -10.34
CA HIS A 116 10.64 1.20 -11.76
C HIS A 116 11.11 -0.13 -12.38
N ALA A 117 12.01 -0.84 -11.71
CA ALA A 117 12.49 -2.14 -12.17
C ALA A 117 11.37 -3.20 -12.20
N GLU A 118 10.51 -3.23 -11.18
CA GLU A 118 9.34 -4.13 -11.12
C GLU A 118 8.29 -3.81 -12.20
N PHE A 119 8.06 -2.53 -12.51
CA PHE A 119 7.18 -2.13 -13.60
C PHE A 119 7.71 -2.58 -14.96
N LEU A 120 9.02 -2.43 -15.21
CA LEU A 120 9.66 -2.89 -16.44
C LEU A 120 9.60 -4.41 -16.59
N SER A 121 9.82 -5.16 -15.51
CA SER A 121 9.74 -6.62 -15.54
C SER A 121 8.31 -7.10 -15.82
N SER A 122 7.31 -6.44 -15.26
CA SER A 122 5.89 -6.78 -15.43
C SER A 122 5.36 -6.48 -16.84
N LEU A 123 5.91 -5.49 -17.54
CA LEU A 123 5.60 -5.25 -18.96
C LEU A 123 6.06 -6.38 -19.89
N SER A 124 7.03 -7.18 -19.45
CA SER A 124 7.54 -8.32 -20.22
C SER A 124 6.65 -9.56 -20.14
N SER A 125 5.72 -9.61 -19.18
CA SER A 125 4.89 -10.79 -18.86
C SER A 125 3.37 -10.56 -18.91
N SER A 126 2.89 -9.30 -18.93
CA SER A 126 1.49 -8.95 -18.73
C SER A 126 0.78 -8.40 -19.99
N SER A 127 -0.50 -8.74 -20.14
CA SER A 127 -1.42 -8.15 -21.15
C SER A 127 -1.99 -6.77 -20.75
N LYS A 128 -1.71 -6.27 -19.53
CA LYS A 128 -2.20 -4.96 -19.00
C LYS A 128 -1.25 -3.80 -19.31
N GLN A 129 -0.72 -3.70 -20.54
CA GLN A 129 0.42 -2.83 -20.90
C GLN A 129 0.24 -1.32 -20.70
N ARG A 130 -0.98 -0.76 -20.86
CA ARG A 130 -1.16 0.70 -20.94
C ARG A 130 -0.95 1.46 -19.61
N PRO A 131 -1.59 1.06 -18.49
CA PRO A 131 -1.38 1.76 -17.21
C PRO A 131 0.07 1.68 -16.70
N MET A 132 0.76 0.58 -16.99
CA MET A 132 2.15 0.39 -16.57
C MET A 132 3.12 1.31 -17.35
N LEU A 133 2.84 1.58 -18.63
CA LEU A 133 3.61 2.54 -19.42
C LEU A 133 3.49 3.97 -18.88
N GLU A 134 2.29 4.37 -18.42
CA GLU A 134 2.09 5.70 -17.81
C GLU A 134 2.92 5.85 -16.52
N PHE A 135 2.98 4.83 -15.67
CA PHE A 135 3.83 4.89 -14.47
C PHE A 135 5.32 4.99 -14.79
N ILE A 136 5.82 4.24 -15.79
CA ILE A 136 7.23 4.35 -16.20
C ILE A 136 7.54 5.77 -16.66
N GLN A 137 6.70 6.36 -17.51
CA GLN A 137 6.89 7.74 -17.98
C GLN A 137 6.88 8.74 -16.82
N VAL A 138 5.98 8.55 -15.84
CA VAL A 138 5.94 9.38 -14.63
C VAL A 138 7.25 9.24 -13.85
N ILE A 139 7.73 8.02 -13.60
CA ILE A 139 8.98 7.79 -12.86
C ILE A 139 10.19 8.41 -13.58
N GLU A 140 10.30 8.22 -14.90
CA GLU A 140 11.36 8.82 -15.72
C GLU A 140 11.34 10.35 -15.68
N SER A 141 10.15 10.95 -15.57
CA SER A 141 10.01 12.41 -15.42
C SER A 141 10.42 12.89 -14.03
N LEU A 142 10.16 12.10 -12.98
CA LEU A 142 10.55 12.43 -11.61
C LEU A 142 12.06 12.34 -11.44
N GLN A 143 12.68 11.29 -11.98
CA GLN A 143 14.14 11.10 -11.93
C GLN A 143 14.92 12.19 -12.68
N ARG A 144 14.33 12.84 -13.68
CA ARG A 144 14.95 13.97 -14.40
C ARG A 144 14.96 15.28 -13.61
N ASN A 145 14.16 15.39 -12.54
CA ASN A 145 13.99 16.59 -11.73
C ASN A 145 14.64 16.50 -10.34
N LEU A 146 15.29 15.38 -10.03
CA LEU A 146 16.07 15.13 -8.81
C LEU A 146 17.57 15.19 -9.13
#